data_AF-A0A7Z0MMH3-F1
#
_entry.id   AF-A0A7Z0MMH3-F1
#
_cell.length_a   1.000
_cell.length_b   1.000
_cell.length_c   1.000
_cell.angle_alpha   90.00
_cell.angle_beta   90.00
_cell.angle_gamma   90.00
#
_symmetry.space_group_name_H-M   'P 1'
#
loop_
_entity.id
_entity.type
_entity.pdbx_description
1 polymer ?
#
loop_
_entity_poly.entity_id
_entity_poly.type
_entity_poly.pdbx_seq_one_letter_code
_entity_poly.pdbx_strand_id
1 'polypeptide(L)' 'MATRSSMPANPNFLFLDKVATIQLQAVSDILWTEATGKRTPIGGLGTFWDDPESTTDTVDITDIL' A
#
# COMPACT_ATOMS: atom_id res chain seq x y z
N MET A 1 -10.03 9.06 12.44
CA MET A 1 -9.38 8.30 11.35
C MET A 1 -10.35 8.23 10.19
N ALA A 2 -10.11 9.03 9.13
CA ALA A 2 -11.01 9.12 7.99
C ALA A 2 -10.71 7.99 7.02
N THR A 3 -11.44 6.88 7.15
CA THR A 3 -11.43 5.80 6.16
C THR A 3 -11.80 6.41 4.80
N ARG A 4 -11.15 5.98 3.71
CA ARG A 4 -11.32 6.43 2.29
C ARG A 4 -12.76 6.75 1.84
N SER A 5 -13.77 6.22 2.54
CA SER A 5 -15.18 6.57 2.41
C SER A 5 -15.52 8.05 2.68
N SER A 6 -14.75 8.79 3.48
CA SER A 6 -15.07 10.18 3.84
C SER A 6 -14.73 11.19 2.75
N MET A 7 -13.92 10.82 1.76
CA MET A 7 -13.49 11.69 0.65
C MET A 7 -13.45 10.87 -0.65
N PRO A 8 -14.57 10.80 -1.39
CA PRO A 8 -14.59 10.07 -2.65
C PRO A 8 -13.65 10.72 -3.68
N ALA A 9 -13.07 9.90 -4.55
CA ALA A 9 -12.25 10.39 -5.66
C ALA A 9 -13.07 11.30 -6.58
N ASN A 10 -12.49 12.39 -7.05
CA ASN A 10 -13.16 13.30 -7.95
C ASN A 10 -13.26 12.65 -9.35
N PRO A 11 -14.47 12.46 -9.92
CA PRO A 11 -14.64 11.78 -11.20
C PRO A 11 -13.86 12.40 -12.37
N ASN A 12 -13.62 13.71 -12.33
CA ASN A 12 -12.89 14.42 -13.39
C ASN A 12 -11.38 14.13 -13.39
N PHE A 13 -10.83 13.63 -12.27
CA PHE A 13 -9.40 13.42 -12.10
C PHE A 13 -9.01 11.92 -12.04
N LEU A 14 -9.94 11.01 -12.34
CA LEU A 14 -9.69 9.57 -12.28
C LEU A 14 -8.48 9.15 -13.13
N PHE A 15 -8.31 9.74 -14.32
CA PHE A 15 -7.16 9.45 -15.16
C PHE A 15 -5.83 9.83 -14.47
N LEU A 16 -5.77 11.04 -13.90
CA LEU A 16 -4.60 11.52 -13.18
C LEU A 16 -4.30 10.63 -11.97
N ASP A 17 -5.32 10.27 -11.19
CA ASP A 17 -5.17 9.39 -10.04
C ASP A 17 -4.59 8.02 -10.43
N LYS A 18 -5.04 7.46 -11.57
CA LYS A 18 -4.52 6.18 -12.08
C LYS A 18 -3.06 6.29 -12.52
N VAL A 19 -2.70 7.35 -13.24
CA VAL A 19 -1.30 7.59 -13.66
C VAL A 19 -0.40 7.77 -12.43
N ALA A 20 -0.82 8.58 -11.47
CA ALA A 20 -0.08 8.79 -10.22
C ALA A 20 0.11 7.47 -9.46
N THR A 21 -0.93 6.64 -9.36
CA THR A 21 -0.85 5.32 -8.72
C THR A 21 0.17 4.41 -9.42
N ILE A 22 0.18 4.38 -10.76
CA ILE A 22 1.13 3.58 -11.54
C ILE A 22 2.57 4.06 -11.30
N GLN A 23 2.80 5.37 -11.31
CA GLN A 23 4.13 5.94 -11.08
C GLN A 23 4.64 5.64 -9.68
N LEU A 24 3.80 5.80 -8.66
CA LEU A 24 4.16 5.46 -7.27
C LEU A 24 4.46 3.96 -7.12
N GLN A 25 3.68 3.08 -7.76
CA GLN A 25 3.96 1.65 -7.77
C GLN A 25 5.31 1.33 -8.41
N ALA A 26 5.64 1.96 -9.54
CA ALA A 26 6.92 1.76 -10.23
C ALA A 26 8.11 2.19 -9.35
N VAL A 27 8.00 3.31 -8.66
CA VAL A 27 9.03 3.76 -7.71
C VAL A 27 9.16 2.79 -6.54
N SER A 28 8.04 2.33 -5.97
CA SER A 28 8.05 1.34 -4.89
C SER A 28 8.72 0.03 -5.32
N ASP A 29 8.44 -0.44 -6.53
CA ASP A 29 9.05 -1.65 -7.09
C ASP A 29 10.56 -1.53 -7.22
N ILE A 30 11.06 -0.37 -7.64
CA ILE A 30 12.51 -0.10 -7.73
C ILE A 30 13.13 -0.21 -6.34
N LEU A 31 12.58 0.50 -5.35
CA LEU A 31 13.11 0.51 -3.98
C LEU A 31 13.14 -0.89 -3.37
N TRP A 32 12.03 -1.63 -3.46
CA TRP A 32 11.93 -2.99 -2.95
C TRP A 32 12.93 -3.93 -3.63
N THR A 33 13.09 -3.80 -4.96
CA THR A 33 14.00 -4.65 -5.73
C THR A 33 15.44 -4.38 -5.36
N GLU A 34 15.83 -3.11 -5.22
CA GLU A 34 17.18 -2.71 -4.84
C GLU A 34 17.55 -3.21 -3.43
N ALA A 35 16.62 -3.16 -2.48
CA ALA A 35 16.91 -3.54 -1.10
C ALA A 35 16.79 -5.05 -0.82
N THR A 36 15.82 -5.72 -1.43
CA THR A 36 15.45 -7.11 -1.07
C THR A 36 15.56 -8.12 -2.21
N GLY A 37 15.77 -7.64 -3.44
CA GLY A 37 15.72 -8.45 -4.65
C GLY A 37 14.32 -8.90 -5.07
N LYS A 38 13.26 -8.37 -4.44
CA LYS A 38 11.86 -8.67 -4.74
C LYS A 38 11.11 -7.37 -5.03
N ARG A 39 10.03 -7.41 -5.81
CA ARG A 39 9.16 -6.23 -6.00
C ARG A 39 8.32 -5.96 -4.76
N THR A 40 7.64 -4.81 -4.75
CA THR A 40 6.63 -4.45 -3.75
C THR A 40 5.62 -5.59 -3.56
N PRO A 41 5.41 -6.07 -2.32
CA PRO A 41 4.39 -7.06 -2.02
C PRO A 41 2.97 -6.60 -2.37
N ILE A 42 2.07 -7.54 -2.64
CA ILE A 42 0.65 -7.23 -2.87
C ILE A 42 0.08 -6.56 -1.62
N GLY A 43 -0.50 -5.37 -1.78
CA GLY A 43 -1.02 -4.58 -0.66
C GLY A 43 0.06 -3.88 0.18
N GLY A 44 1.35 -4.04 -0.16
CA GLY A 44 2.48 -3.41 0.52
C GLY A 44 2.85 -2.01 -0.01
N LEU A 45 2.06 -1.43 -0.91
CA LEU A 45 2.29 -0.07 -1.39
C LEU A 45 2.10 0.91 -0.23
N GLY A 46 3.17 1.64 0.10
CA GLY A 46 3.22 2.52 1.27
C GLY A 46 3.85 1.90 2.53
N THR A 47 4.40 0.68 2.41
CA THR A 47 5.24 0.03 3.44
C THR A 47 6.57 -0.40 2.85
N PHE A 48 7.61 -0.45 3.67
CA PHE A 48 8.96 -0.81 3.29
C PHE A 48 9.55 -1.94 4.14
N TRP A 49 10.64 -2.53 3.66
CA TRP A 49 11.27 -3.72 4.24
C TRP A 49 11.88 -3.49 5.63
N ASP A 50 12.10 -2.24 6.00
CA ASP A 50 12.68 -1.80 7.28
C ASP A 50 11.67 -1.05 8.16
N ASP A 51 10.40 -0.98 7.74
CA ASP A 51 9.37 -0.43 8.60
C ASP A 51 9.30 -1.25 9.89
N PRO A 52 9.31 -0.60 11.07
CA PRO A 52 9.15 -1.32 12.32
C PRO A 52 7.77 -1.99 12.32
N GLU A 53 7.73 -3.27 12.74
CA GLU A 53 6.48 -4.01 12.92
C GLU A 53 5.50 -3.15 13.73
N SER A 54 4.47 -2.62 13.06
CA SER A 54 3.41 -1.92 13.77
C SER A 54 2.73 -2.98 14.62
N THR A 55 2.74 -2.84 15.95
CA THR A 55 1.98 -3.70 16.88
C THR A 55 0.49 -3.39 16.76
N THR A 56 -0.06 -3.45 15.55
CA THR A 56 -1.49 -3.43 15.29
C THR A 56 -1.98 -4.84 15.59
N ASP A 57 -2.83 -4.95 16.59
CA ASP A 57 -3.40 -6.20 17.11
C ASP A 57 -3.81 -7.15 15.97
N THR A 58 -2.96 -8.13 15.69
CA THR A 58 -3.28 -9.22 14.78
C THR A 58 -4.32 -10.08 15.49
N VAL A 59 -5.61 -9.83 15.21
CA VAL A 59 -6.68 -10.76 15.61
C VAL A 59 -6.45 -12.06 14.86
N ASP A 60 -6.11 -13.11 15.58
CA ASP A 60 -5.89 -14.44 15.02
C ASP A 60 -7.23 -15.00 14.51
N ILE A 61 -7.35 -15.11 13.20
CA ILE A 61 -8.58 -15.53 12.50
C ILE A 61 -8.92 -16.99 12.84
N THR A 62 -7.95 -17.76 13.35
CA THR A 62 -8.16 -19.15 13.78
C THR A 62 -8.97 -19.27 15.07
N ASP A 63 -9.11 -18.19 15.85
CA ASP A 63 -9.85 -18.19 17.13
C ASP A 63 -11.36 -17.93 16.93
N ILE A 64 -11.82 -17.74 15.69
CA ILE A 64 -13.21 -17.42 15.32
C ILE A 64 -13.91 -18.58 14.57
N LEU A 65 -13.21 -19.70 14.32
CA LEU A 65 -13.74 -20.87 13.58
C LEU A 65 -14.27 -21.99 14.46
#